data_AF-A0A3A5HGH1-F1
#
_entry.id   AF-A0A3A5HGH1-F1
#
_cell.length_a   1.000
_cell.length_b   1.000
_cell.length_c   1.000
_cell.angle_alpha   90.00
_cell.angle_beta   90.00
_cell.angle_gamma   90.00
#
_symmetry.space_group_name_H-M   'P 1'
#
loop_
_entity.id
_entity.type
_entity.pdbx_description
1 polymer ?
#
loop_
_entity_poly.entity_id
_entity_poly.type
_entity_poly.pdbx_seq_one_letter_code
_entity_poly.pdbx_strand_id
1 'polypeptide(L)'
;MLEEINLFRKIKKQELLTILKKECSGIDIYDLIGYYVHLCHEGRYLPEKYFKDYLKAYVMGFIIRIKEIKDNSEFYDGYVDYEKLKKALNLLNRQEDNVKKIRRYPHSFKIYALISIYTTFILDEPIHMVGTLFPGGFRVKYEDNIYYCPVKDGQKDNPHAVCAFCIALQDEAV
;
A
#
# COMPACT_ATOMS: atom_id res chain seq x y z
N MET A 1 4.45 10.30 -9.84
CA MET A 1 4.04 10.49 -8.43
C MET A 1 5.28 10.66 -7.56
N LEU A 2 5.31 11.66 -6.66
CA LEU A 2 6.46 12.05 -5.82
C LEU A 2 7.69 12.63 -6.56
N GLU A 3 7.45 13.57 -7.48
CA GLU A 3 8.52 14.27 -8.23
C GLU A 3 9.43 15.13 -7.31
N GLU A 4 8.98 15.44 -6.09
CA GLU A 4 9.71 16.26 -5.12
C GLU A 4 10.77 15.49 -4.29
N ILE A 5 10.81 14.15 -4.38
CA ILE A 5 11.85 13.37 -3.69
C ILE A 5 13.14 13.54 -4.49
N ASN A 6 13.99 14.47 -4.04
CA ASN A 6 15.30 14.69 -4.62
C ASN A 6 16.13 13.39 -4.54
N LEU A 7 16.32 12.73 -5.68
CA LEU A 7 16.77 11.34 -5.84
C LEU A 7 18.26 11.10 -5.49
N PHE A 8 18.87 11.97 -4.69
CA PHE A 8 20.30 11.93 -4.41
C PHE A 8 20.66 12.16 -2.93
N ARG A 9 19.68 12.25 -2.02
CA ARG A 9 19.95 12.47 -0.60
C ARG A 9 19.28 11.44 0.30
N LYS A 10 19.94 11.14 1.42
CA LYS A 10 19.32 10.44 2.56
C LYS A 10 18.05 11.21 2.96
N ILE A 11 16.94 10.50 3.10
CA ILE A 11 15.64 11.06 3.48
C ILE A 11 15.28 10.57 4.88
N LYS A 12 14.94 11.49 5.78
CA LYS A 12 14.43 11.12 7.11
C LYS A 12 13.00 10.59 6.99
N LYS A 13 12.60 9.69 7.87
CA LYS A 13 11.20 9.21 7.92
C LYS A 13 10.23 10.39 8.07
N GLN A 14 10.54 11.34 8.94
CA GLN A 14 9.73 12.55 9.12
C GLN A 14 9.60 13.42 7.85
N GLU A 15 10.66 13.52 7.05
CA GLU A 15 10.62 14.26 5.78
C GLU A 15 9.70 13.54 4.78
N LEU A 16 9.80 12.22 4.68
CA LEU A 16 8.93 11.41 3.83
C LEU A 16 7.46 11.54 4.26
N LEU A 17 7.16 11.47 5.56
CA LEU A 17 5.80 11.67 6.08
C LEU A 17 5.23 13.05 5.71
N THR A 18 6.05 14.10 5.80
CA THR A 18 5.65 15.46 5.40
C THR A 18 5.27 15.53 3.92
N ILE A 19 6.03 14.84 3.06
CA ILE A 19 5.71 14.75 1.63
C ILE A 19 4.41 13.95 1.41
N LEU A 20 4.25 12.81 2.07
CA LEU A 20 3.03 11.99 1.97
C LEU A 20 1.78 12.75 2.42
N LYS A 21 1.89 13.57 3.47
CA LYS A 21 0.83 14.48 3.92
C LYS A 21 0.42 15.48 2.86
N LYS A 22 1.39 16.14 2.23
CA LYS A 22 1.15 17.09 1.14
C LYS A 22 0.49 16.42 -0.07
N GLU A 23 0.90 15.20 -0.41
CA GLU A 23 0.25 14.42 -1.47
C GLU A 23 -1.19 14.01 -1.10
N CYS A 24 -1.41 13.64 0.16
CA CYS A 24 -2.72 13.26 0.67
C CYS A 24 -3.68 14.44 0.84
N SER A 25 -3.19 15.67 1.03
CA SER A 25 -4.07 16.85 1.19
C SER A 25 -4.90 17.15 -0.05
N GLY A 26 -4.45 16.69 -1.23
CA GLY A 26 -5.20 16.76 -2.47
C GLY A 26 -6.22 15.64 -2.70
N ILE A 27 -6.37 14.71 -1.74
CA ILE A 27 -7.37 13.62 -1.82
C ILE A 27 -8.62 14.05 -1.06
N ASP A 28 -9.76 14.12 -1.73
CA ASP A 28 -11.04 14.48 -1.10
C ASP A 28 -11.94 13.25 -0.83
N ILE A 29 -13.15 13.50 -0.36
CA ILE A 29 -14.12 12.43 -0.08
C ILE A 29 -14.58 11.70 -1.35
N TYR A 30 -14.67 12.39 -2.48
CA TYR A 30 -15.09 11.80 -3.76
C TYR A 30 -14.02 10.84 -4.29
N ASP A 31 -12.74 11.15 -4.08
CA ASP A 31 -11.64 10.24 -4.38
C ASP A 31 -11.74 8.94 -3.57
N LEU A 32 -12.03 9.03 -2.27
CA LEU A 32 -12.20 7.87 -1.39
C LEU A 32 -13.43 7.04 -1.78
N ILE A 33 -14.54 7.69 -2.14
CA ILE A 33 -15.73 7.01 -2.67
C ILE A 33 -15.40 6.31 -3.99
N GLY A 34 -14.69 6.98 -4.90
CA GLY A 34 -14.24 6.39 -6.16
C GLY A 34 -13.34 5.17 -5.94
N TYR A 35 -12.45 5.23 -4.95
CA TYR A 35 -11.62 4.10 -4.55
C TYR A 35 -12.43 2.94 -3.99
N TYR A 36 -13.40 3.21 -3.12
CA TYR A 36 -14.34 2.20 -2.61
C TYR A 36 -15.11 1.50 -3.73
N VAL A 37 -15.65 2.28 -4.69
CA VAL A 37 -16.37 1.75 -5.85
C VAL A 37 -15.45 0.89 -6.72
N HIS A 38 -14.20 1.32 -6.93
CA HIS A 38 -13.20 0.52 -7.63
C HIS A 38 -12.94 -0.82 -6.93
N LEU A 39 -12.71 -0.82 -5.61
CA LEU A 39 -12.49 -2.05 -4.84
C LEU A 39 -13.70 -2.98 -4.90
N CYS A 40 -14.92 -2.45 -4.78
CA CYS A 40 -16.16 -3.22 -4.97
C CYS A 40 -16.23 -3.86 -6.37
N HIS A 41 -15.82 -3.12 -7.39
CA HIS A 41 -15.80 -3.63 -8.77
C HIS A 41 -14.79 -4.77 -8.93
N GLU A 42 -13.59 -4.66 -8.39
CA GLU A 42 -12.57 -5.72 -8.42
C GLU A 42 -13.04 -6.98 -7.67
N GLY A 43 -13.69 -6.80 -6.52
CA GLY A 43 -14.19 -7.90 -5.69
C GLY A 43 -15.51 -8.54 -6.17
N ARG A 44 -16.13 -8.05 -7.26
CA ARG A 44 -17.52 -8.39 -7.63
C ARG A 44 -17.78 -9.88 -7.94
N TYR A 45 -16.72 -10.65 -8.21
CA TYR A 45 -16.80 -12.08 -8.49
C TYR A 45 -16.42 -12.95 -7.29
N LEU A 46 -16.07 -12.34 -6.16
CA LEU A 46 -15.76 -13.09 -4.94
C LEU A 46 -17.06 -13.64 -4.32
N PRO A 47 -17.03 -14.85 -3.73
CA PRO A 47 -18.14 -15.35 -2.94
C PRO A 47 -18.48 -14.40 -1.78
N GLU A 48 -19.76 -14.28 -1.39
CA GLU A 48 -20.23 -13.27 -0.43
C GLU A 48 -19.42 -13.25 0.88
N LYS A 49 -19.10 -14.43 1.43
CA LYS A 49 -18.30 -14.56 2.65
C LYS A 49 -16.88 -13.99 2.48
N TYR A 50 -16.26 -14.21 1.33
CA TYR A 50 -14.93 -13.68 1.00
C TYR A 50 -14.99 -12.19 0.67
N PHE A 51 -16.07 -11.73 0.05
CA PHE A 51 -16.25 -10.32 -0.31
C PHE A 51 -16.30 -9.42 0.93
N LYS A 52 -16.97 -9.85 2.00
CA LYS A 52 -17.01 -9.09 3.27
C LYS A 52 -15.62 -8.94 3.90
N ASP A 53 -14.85 -10.03 3.96
CA ASP A 53 -13.48 -10.01 4.49
C ASP A 53 -12.54 -9.17 3.60
N TYR A 54 -12.68 -9.28 2.27
CA TYR A 54 -11.97 -8.46 1.30
C TYR A 54 -12.28 -6.97 1.49
N LEU A 55 -13.55 -6.56 1.53
CA LEU A 55 -13.90 -5.16 1.74
C LEU A 55 -13.38 -4.67 3.09
N LYS A 56 -13.47 -5.46 4.16
CA LYS A 56 -12.93 -5.04 5.46
C LYS A 56 -11.42 -4.79 5.39
N ALA A 57 -10.65 -5.70 4.79
CA ALA A 57 -9.20 -5.56 4.69
C ALA A 57 -8.79 -4.38 3.81
N TYR A 58 -9.39 -4.25 2.62
CA TYR A 58 -8.99 -3.27 1.62
C TYR A 58 -9.69 -1.92 1.79
N VAL A 59 -10.98 -1.86 2.10
CA VAL A 59 -11.69 -0.59 2.26
C VAL A 59 -11.36 0.03 3.60
N MET A 60 -11.60 -0.68 4.70
CA MET A 60 -11.39 -0.09 6.02
C MET A 60 -9.91 0.11 6.26
N GLY A 61 -9.06 -0.87 5.94
CA GLY A 61 -7.62 -0.74 6.09
C GLY A 61 -7.04 0.43 5.30
N PHE A 62 -7.26 0.46 3.99
CA PHE A 62 -6.59 1.43 3.13
C PHE A 62 -7.17 2.85 3.25
N ILE A 63 -8.50 3.00 3.38
CA ILE A 63 -9.09 4.33 3.58
C ILE A 63 -8.66 4.90 4.93
N ILE A 64 -8.60 4.09 6.00
CA ILE A 64 -8.10 4.54 7.31
C ILE A 64 -6.64 5.00 7.20
N ARG A 65 -5.77 4.30 6.44
CA ARG A 65 -4.38 4.76 6.24
C ARG A 65 -4.27 6.15 5.62
N ILE A 66 -5.16 6.54 4.69
CA ILE A 66 -5.17 7.92 4.18
C ILE A 66 -5.48 8.93 5.27
N LYS A 67 -6.46 8.63 6.12
CA LYS A 67 -6.80 9.49 7.26
C LYS A 67 -5.64 9.56 8.25
N GLU A 68 -5.03 8.42 8.58
CA GLU A 68 -3.86 8.36 9.44
C GLU A 68 -2.74 9.24 8.89
N ILE A 69 -2.39 9.14 7.61
CA ILE A 69 -1.35 10.00 7.01
C ILE A 69 -1.67 11.48 7.25
N LYS A 70 -2.90 11.91 6.95
CA LYS A 70 -3.33 13.32 7.09
C LYS A 70 -3.24 13.80 8.53
N ASP A 71 -3.75 13.00 9.46
CA ASP A 71 -3.90 13.36 10.86
C ASP A 71 -2.66 13.03 11.70
N ASN A 72 -1.66 12.33 11.14
CA ASN A 72 -0.50 11.82 11.88
C ASN A 72 0.30 12.96 12.53
N SER A 73 0.31 13.06 13.86
CA SER A 73 1.14 14.05 14.59
C SER A 73 2.37 13.43 15.25
N GLU A 74 2.60 12.13 15.03
CA GLU A 74 3.72 11.39 15.57
C GLU A 74 5.04 11.84 14.92
N PHE A 75 6.12 11.68 15.69
CA PHE A 75 7.48 11.91 15.23
C PHE A 75 8.15 10.58 14.91
N TYR A 76 8.64 10.44 13.68
CA TYR A 76 9.39 9.26 13.24
C TYR A 76 10.86 9.63 13.06
N ASP A 77 11.69 9.11 13.97
CA ASP A 77 13.15 9.23 13.87
C ASP A 77 13.73 8.29 12.81
N GLY A 78 14.99 8.52 12.47
CA GLY A 78 15.75 7.67 11.57
C GLY A 78 15.57 8.00 10.09
N TYR A 79 16.19 7.15 9.27
CA TYR A 79 16.27 7.32 7.82
C TYR A 79 15.56 6.19 7.11
N VAL A 80 14.97 6.52 5.98
CA VAL A 80 14.40 5.52 5.08
C VAL A 80 15.55 4.85 4.31
N ASP A 81 15.44 3.55 4.04
CA ASP A 81 16.27 2.89 3.04
C ASP A 81 15.98 3.51 1.67
N TYR A 82 16.88 4.40 1.27
CA TYR A 82 16.71 5.20 0.06
C TYR A 82 16.69 4.36 -1.21
N GLU A 83 17.52 3.32 -1.30
CA GLU A 83 17.57 2.46 -2.49
C GLU A 83 16.30 1.61 -2.61
N LYS A 84 15.80 1.09 -1.48
CA LYS A 84 14.51 0.38 -1.45
C LYS A 84 13.35 1.31 -1.80
N LEU A 85 13.33 2.53 -1.26
CA LEU A 85 12.32 3.53 -1.58
C LEU A 85 12.35 3.89 -3.07
N LYS A 86 13.54 4.18 -3.63
CA LYS A 86 13.71 4.49 -5.05
C LYS A 86 13.19 3.38 -5.95
N LYS A 87 13.48 2.11 -5.63
CA LYS A 87 12.96 0.95 -6.35
C LYS A 87 11.42 0.87 -6.26
N ALA A 88 10.85 1.08 -5.07
CA ALA A 88 9.40 1.11 -4.87
C ALA A 88 8.73 2.22 -5.71
N LEU A 89 9.28 3.44 -5.69
CA LEU A 89 8.77 4.56 -6.47
C LEU A 89 8.84 4.30 -7.98
N ASN A 90 9.93 3.74 -8.48
CA ASN A 90 10.06 3.36 -9.88
C ASN A 90 9.02 2.31 -10.29
N LEU A 91 8.78 1.32 -9.44
CA LEU A 91 7.75 0.30 -9.69
C LEU A 91 6.35 0.92 -9.72
N LEU A 92 6.02 1.74 -8.73
CA LEU A 92 4.72 2.42 -8.63
C LEU A 92 4.48 3.36 -9.82
N ASN A 93 5.48 4.13 -10.25
CA ASN A 93 5.35 5.00 -11.43
C ASN A 93 5.07 4.17 -12.70
N ARG A 94 5.76 3.05 -12.91
CA ARG A 94 5.50 2.14 -14.05
C ARG A 94 4.08 1.55 -14.00
N GLN A 95 3.62 1.17 -12.81
CA GLN A 95 2.26 0.67 -12.60
C GLN A 95 1.22 1.77 -12.88
N GLU A 96 1.46 3.00 -12.44
CA GLU A 96 0.60 4.16 -12.69
C GLU A 96 0.42 4.40 -14.20
N ASP A 97 1.52 4.36 -14.96
CA ASP A 97 1.49 4.56 -16.42
C ASP A 97 0.70 3.46 -17.14
N ASN A 98 0.71 2.23 -16.62
CA ASN A 98 -0.10 1.14 -17.16
C ASN A 98 -1.59 1.33 -16.83
N VAL A 99 -1.93 1.72 -15.60
CA VAL A 99 -3.32 1.99 -15.19
C VAL A 99 -3.91 3.17 -15.98
N LYS A 100 -3.12 4.22 -16.24
CA LYS A 100 -3.54 5.38 -17.04
C LYS A 100 -4.01 5.02 -18.46
N LYS A 101 -3.55 3.90 -19.02
CA LYS A 101 -3.93 3.44 -20.38
C LYS A 101 -5.29 2.74 -20.43
N ILE A 102 -5.85 2.30 -19.29
CA ILE A 102 -7.02 1.40 -19.21
C ILE A 102 -8.24 2.09 -18.54
N ARG A 103 -8.17 3.41 -18.34
CA ARG A 103 -8.99 4.20 -17.39
C ARG A 103 -10.45 3.76 -17.17
N ARG A 104 -10.74 3.37 -15.91
CA ARG A 104 -12.08 3.46 -15.29
C ARG A 104 -12.11 4.29 -13.99
N TYR A 105 -11.00 4.39 -13.21
CA TYR A 105 -10.94 5.16 -11.94
C TYR A 105 -9.55 5.79 -11.68
N PRO A 106 -9.28 7.05 -12.06
CA PRO A 106 -7.93 7.62 -12.10
C PRO A 106 -7.25 7.85 -10.73
N HIS A 107 -8.01 8.13 -9.66
CA HIS A 107 -7.44 8.42 -8.33
C HIS A 107 -7.18 7.16 -7.47
N SER A 108 -7.69 6.00 -7.91
CA SER A 108 -7.57 4.74 -7.18
C SER A 108 -6.11 4.31 -6.97
N PHE A 109 -5.28 4.46 -8.00
CA PHE A 109 -3.89 4.08 -7.94
C PHE A 109 -3.06 5.00 -7.03
N LYS A 110 -3.34 6.32 -7.04
CA LYS A 110 -2.64 7.28 -6.19
C LYS A 110 -2.84 6.94 -4.70
N ILE A 111 -4.08 6.65 -4.29
CA ILE A 111 -4.42 6.22 -2.93
C ILE A 111 -3.62 4.96 -2.56
N TYR A 112 -3.68 3.94 -3.40
CA TYR A 112 -2.98 2.68 -3.18
C TYR A 112 -1.46 2.85 -3.00
N ALA A 113 -0.84 3.66 -3.84
CA ALA A 113 0.59 3.93 -3.78
C ALA A 113 1.01 4.68 -2.51
N LEU A 114 0.27 5.72 -2.11
CA LEU A 114 0.56 6.50 -0.91
C LEU A 114 0.51 5.61 0.34
N ILE A 115 -0.47 4.73 0.42
CA ILE A 115 -0.63 3.76 1.52
C ILE A 115 0.52 2.76 1.53
N SER A 116 0.88 2.25 0.36
CA SER A 116 1.99 1.29 0.22
C SER A 116 3.32 1.87 0.70
N ILE A 117 3.58 3.15 0.40
CA ILE A 117 4.77 3.85 0.87
C ILE A 117 4.70 4.14 2.37
N TYR A 118 3.57 4.64 2.86
CA TYR A 118 3.38 4.97 4.28
C TYR A 118 3.59 3.74 5.18
N THR A 119 2.89 2.65 4.89
CA THR A 119 3.00 1.40 5.66
C THR A 119 4.43 0.85 5.66
N THR A 120 5.06 0.74 4.49
CA THR A 120 6.37 0.09 4.37
C THR A 120 7.52 0.94 4.93
N PHE A 121 7.51 2.26 4.69
CA PHE A 121 8.70 3.10 4.92
C PHE A 121 8.57 4.06 6.12
N ILE A 122 7.35 4.27 6.63
CA ILE A 122 7.12 5.06 7.85
C ILE A 122 6.84 4.11 9.01
N LEU A 123 5.80 3.28 8.88
CA LEU A 123 5.32 2.41 9.96
C LEU A 123 6.15 1.12 10.16
N ASP A 124 6.98 0.75 9.19
CA ASP A 124 7.63 -0.57 9.14
C ASP A 124 6.60 -1.71 9.28
N GLU A 125 5.48 -1.58 8.57
CA GLU A 125 4.36 -2.53 8.53
C GLU A 125 4.16 -3.12 7.12
N PRO A 126 3.54 -4.31 6.99
CA PRO A 126 3.17 -4.85 5.69
C PRO A 126 2.07 -4.01 5.03
N ILE A 127 2.08 -3.97 3.70
CA ILE A 127 1.11 -3.19 2.93
C ILE A 127 -0.32 -3.70 3.19
N HIS A 128 -0.49 -5.02 3.20
CA HIS A 128 -1.74 -5.64 3.67
C HIS A 128 -1.64 -5.88 5.18
N MET A 129 -2.64 -5.41 5.93
CA MET A 129 -2.67 -5.52 7.38
C MET A 129 -2.75 -6.99 7.85
N VAL A 130 -2.27 -7.25 9.06
CA VAL A 130 -2.44 -8.54 9.74
C VAL A 130 -3.92 -8.94 9.74
N GLY A 131 -4.19 -10.22 9.44
CA GLY A 131 -5.54 -10.77 9.30
C GLY A 131 -6.16 -10.63 7.91
N THR A 132 -5.54 -9.90 6.97
CA THR A 132 -6.01 -9.83 5.57
C THR A 132 -6.10 -11.23 4.96
N LEU A 133 -7.27 -11.57 4.40
CA LEU A 133 -7.56 -12.88 3.82
C LEU A 133 -7.03 -12.99 2.40
N PHE A 134 -6.37 -14.11 2.11
CA PHE A 134 -5.91 -14.51 0.78
C PHE A 134 -6.60 -15.83 0.34
N PRO A 135 -6.52 -16.19 -0.96
CA PRO A 135 -7.04 -17.47 -1.46
C PRO A 135 -6.55 -18.66 -0.64
N GLY A 136 -7.38 -19.70 -0.49
CA GLY A 136 -7.06 -20.87 0.34
C GLY A 136 -7.35 -20.70 1.84
N GLY A 137 -7.85 -19.54 2.26
CA GLY A 137 -8.18 -19.28 3.66
C GLY A 137 -7.02 -18.73 4.49
N PHE A 138 -5.86 -18.55 3.87
CA PHE A 138 -4.64 -18.04 4.51
C PHE A 138 -4.74 -16.55 4.81
N ARG A 139 -4.00 -16.09 5.81
CA ARG A 139 -4.03 -14.69 6.26
C ARG A 139 -2.63 -14.14 6.47
N VAL A 140 -2.49 -12.82 6.38
CA VAL A 140 -1.27 -12.15 6.87
C VAL A 140 -1.15 -12.37 8.38
N LYS A 141 0.03 -12.80 8.85
CA LYS A 141 0.31 -13.09 10.25
C LYS A 141 1.41 -12.19 10.79
N TYR A 142 1.50 -12.12 12.12
CA TYR A 142 2.60 -11.49 12.84
C TYR A 142 3.02 -12.42 13.98
N GLU A 143 4.21 -12.99 13.87
CA GLU A 143 4.75 -13.99 14.78
C GLU A 143 6.23 -13.70 14.99
N ASP A 144 6.72 -13.78 16.23
CA ASP A 144 8.13 -13.53 16.58
C ASP A 144 8.73 -12.22 16.03
N ASN A 145 7.92 -11.16 16.04
CA ASN A 145 8.23 -9.84 15.48
C ASN A 145 8.43 -9.80 13.95
N ILE A 146 7.96 -10.82 13.24
CA ILE A 146 8.06 -10.94 11.78
C ILE A 146 6.64 -10.97 11.18
N TYR A 147 6.45 -10.22 10.10
CA TYR A 147 5.23 -10.26 9.30
C TYR A 147 5.34 -11.33 8.21
N TYR A 148 4.33 -12.18 8.10
CA TYR A 148 4.24 -13.23 7.09
C TYR A 148 3.07 -13.00 6.16
N CYS A 149 3.31 -13.15 4.86
CA CYS A 149 2.31 -13.01 3.80
C CYS A 149 2.24 -14.33 3.00
N PRO A 150 1.05 -14.92 2.84
CA PRO A 150 0.90 -16.21 2.15
C PRO A 150 1.33 -16.22 0.67
N VAL A 151 1.39 -15.04 0.03
CA VAL A 151 1.61 -14.92 -1.41
C VAL A 151 2.90 -14.16 -1.77
N LYS A 152 3.78 -13.92 -0.80
CA LYS A 152 4.98 -13.09 -1.00
C LYS A 152 5.85 -13.60 -2.13
N ASP A 153 6.20 -14.88 -2.10
CA ASP A 153 7.14 -15.48 -3.05
C ASP A 153 6.53 -15.66 -4.44
N GLY A 154 5.23 -15.95 -4.51
CA GLY A 154 4.50 -16.00 -5.79
C GLY A 154 4.27 -14.64 -6.44
N GLN A 155 4.47 -13.52 -5.72
CA GLN A 155 4.14 -12.17 -6.21
C GLN A 155 5.32 -11.19 -6.19
N LYS A 156 6.46 -11.51 -5.55
CA LYS A 156 7.60 -10.59 -5.42
C LYS A 156 8.19 -10.15 -6.77
N ASP A 157 8.12 -11.02 -7.78
CA ASP A 157 8.61 -10.75 -9.14
C ASP A 157 7.51 -10.26 -10.10
N ASN A 158 6.26 -10.17 -9.65
CA ASN A 158 5.15 -9.67 -10.46
C ASN A 158 5.25 -8.14 -10.59
N PRO A 159 5.44 -7.59 -11.81
CA PRO A 159 5.59 -6.14 -12.01
C PRO A 159 4.31 -5.35 -11.70
N HIS A 160 3.17 -6.02 -11.53
CA HIS A 160 1.89 -5.42 -11.13
C HIS A 160 1.62 -5.52 -9.63
N ALA A 161 2.49 -6.19 -8.86
CA ALA A 161 2.34 -6.34 -7.42
C ALA A 161 3.27 -5.37 -6.68
N VAL A 162 2.82 -4.90 -5.51
CA VAL A 162 3.67 -4.16 -4.55
C VAL A 162 4.50 -5.09 -3.66
N CYS A 163 4.33 -6.40 -3.83
CA CYS A 163 5.04 -7.43 -3.06
C CYS A 163 6.57 -7.29 -3.17
N ALA A 164 7.09 -6.75 -4.28
CA ALA A 164 8.51 -6.49 -4.47
C ALA A 164 9.14 -5.61 -3.37
N PHE A 165 8.39 -4.70 -2.75
CA PHE A 165 8.91 -3.82 -1.70
C PHE A 165 8.21 -3.94 -0.34
N CYS A 166 7.07 -4.66 -0.26
CA CYS A 166 6.43 -5.01 1.02
C CYS A 166 7.42 -5.69 1.98
N ILE A 167 7.35 -5.40 3.28
CA ILE A 167 8.27 -5.97 4.28
C ILE A 167 7.98 -7.43 4.66
N ALA A 168 6.77 -7.92 4.41
CA ALA A 168 6.39 -9.27 4.80
C ALA A 168 7.26 -10.33 4.11
N LEU A 169 7.57 -11.40 4.85
CA LEU A 169 8.21 -12.60 4.35
C LEU A 169 7.17 -13.60 3.85
N GLN A 170 7.61 -14.61 3.10
CA GLN A 170 6.75 -15.73 2.73
C GLN A 170 6.36 -16.51 3.98
N ASP A 171 5.08 -16.84 4.11
CA ASP A 171 4.61 -17.83 5.08
C ASP A 171 4.96 -19.23 4.55
N GLU A 172 5.95 -19.89 5.16
CA GLU A 172 6.42 -21.23 4.75
C GLU A 172 5.40 -22.34 5.06
N ALA A 173 4.35 -22.05 5.83
CA ALA A 173 3.27 -23.00 6.10
C ALA A 173 2.23 -23.07 4.97
N VAL A 174 2.43 -22.32 3.87
CA VAL A 174 1.50 -22.16 2.74
C VAL A 174 2.16 -22.51 1.41
#